data_AF-A0A1J5E0W4-F1
#
_entry.id   AF-A0A1J5E0W4-F1
#
_cell.length_a   1.000
_cell.length_b   1.000
_cell.length_c   1.000
_cell.angle_alpha   90.00
_cell.angle_beta   90.00
_cell.angle_gamma   90.00
#
_symmetry.space_group_name_H-M   'P 1'
#
loop_
_entity.id
_entity.type
_entity.pdbx_description
1 polymer ?
#
loop_
_entity_poly.entity_id
_entity_poly.type
_entity_poly.pdbx_seq_one_letter_code
_entity_poly.pdbx_strand_id
1 'polypeptide(L)'
;MLVLFAVLACGGLDTKLCAEEPPPLPIVGNGMEPEVLVEPVETLEETVAPPVAPTADALSATTRARTRQATIAVRSFTPEQTLEAIVANLSELGGTVQSSNTGSARIYVPDTAFEEALATINKLGEVVVEDVSSEDVTLERVTLQARIQELEASRQRVKGMLAKSTTVTDSLAVERDLQQVTQEIETNQGRLNYLDSRVRSAPLDVSVSMQARPQAETLRRGRPFEWVAQYGLEAILPR
;
A
#
# COMPACT_ATOMS: atom_id res chain seq x y z
N MET A 1 -29.16 49.29 27.14
CA MET A 1 -28.54 49.45 25.81
C MET A 1 -29.25 48.42 24.91
N LEU A 2 -30.46 48.65 24.36
CA LEU A 2 -30.87 49.64 23.33
C LEU A 2 -29.76 49.72 22.28
N VAL A 3 -29.89 49.21 21.05
CA VAL A 3 -30.83 49.50 19.95
C VAL A 3 -30.68 48.33 18.92
N LEU A 4 -31.69 47.55 18.52
CA LEU A 4 -32.80 47.80 17.57
C LEU A 4 -32.37 48.27 16.16
N PHE A 5 -32.25 47.37 15.18
CA PHE A 5 -32.72 47.64 13.82
C PHE A 5 -33.09 46.33 13.11
N ALA A 6 -34.34 46.29 12.68
CA ALA A 6 -34.99 45.26 11.90
C ALA A 6 -35.26 45.80 10.47
N VAL A 7 -35.84 44.93 9.62
CA VAL A 7 -36.66 45.23 8.41
C VAL A 7 -35.84 45.43 7.11
N LEU A 8 -36.12 44.78 5.97
CA LEU A 8 -37.10 43.76 5.53
C LEU A 8 -36.75 43.27 4.10
N ALA A 9 -37.21 42.06 3.75
CA ALA A 9 -37.93 41.63 2.52
C ALA A 9 -37.27 41.80 1.11
N CYS A 10 -37.50 40.98 0.08
CA CYS A 10 -38.47 39.93 -0.30
C CYS A 10 -37.66 38.82 -1.04
N GLY A 11 -37.99 37.53 -1.09
CA GLY A 11 -39.29 36.92 -1.34
C GLY A 11 -39.43 36.58 -2.84
N GLY A 12 -39.36 35.29 -3.22
CA GLY A 12 -39.68 34.83 -4.58
C GLY A 12 -39.15 33.43 -4.93
N LEU A 13 -40.01 32.42 -4.80
CA LEU A 13 -39.89 31.09 -5.39
C LEU A 13 -39.86 31.19 -6.93
N ASP A 14 -39.09 30.36 -7.62
CA ASP A 14 -39.59 29.57 -8.75
C ASP A 14 -38.57 28.52 -9.23
N THR A 15 -38.94 27.26 -9.04
CA THR A 15 -38.44 26.09 -9.74
C THR A 15 -38.66 26.23 -11.25
N LYS A 16 -37.58 26.26 -12.03
CA LYS A 16 -37.49 25.75 -13.41
C LYS A 16 -36.02 25.70 -13.85
N LEU A 17 -35.38 24.55 -13.64
CA LEU A 17 -34.22 24.15 -14.43
C LEU A 17 -34.76 23.71 -15.79
N CYS A 18 -34.86 24.65 -16.75
CA CYS A 18 -34.99 24.30 -18.15
C CYS A 18 -33.59 23.97 -18.66
N ALA A 19 -33.44 22.72 -19.12
CA ALA A 19 -32.38 22.32 -20.02
C ALA A 19 -32.49 23.15 -21.30
N GLU A 20 -31.39 23.77 -21.72
CA GLU A 20 -31.28 24.36 -23.05
C GLU A 20 -30.14 23.66 -23.78
N GLU A 21 -30.55 22.81 -24.70
CA GLU A 21 -29.71 22.08 -25.65
C GLU A 21 -29.17 23.09 -26.68
N PRO A 22 -27.86 23.09 -27.01
CA PRO A 22 -27.33 24.06 -27.95
C PRO A 22 -27.83 23.76 -29.39
N PRO A 23 -28.18 24.79 -30.18
CA PRO A 23 -28.77 24.60 -31.50
C PRO A 23 -27.76 24.00 -32.50
N PRO A 24 -28.21 23.15 -33.44
CA PRO A 24 -27.34 22.58 -34.45
C PRO A 24 -26.89 23.64 -35.47
N LEU A 25 -25.62 23.60 -35.85
CA LEU A 25 -25.05 24.44 -36.89
C LEU A 25 -25.55 24.01 -38.29
N PRO A 26 -25.79 24.95 -39.23
CA PRO A 26 -26.18 24.63 -40.59
C PRO A 26 -25.00 24.09 -41.41
N ILE A 27 -25.22 22.97 -42.11
CA ILE A 27 -24.31 22.45 -43.13
C ILE A 27 -24.54 23.26 -44.42
N VAL A 28 -23.58 24.12 -44.78
CA VAL A 28 -23.54 24.76 -46.09
C VAL A 28 -22.60 23.97 -47.00
N GLY A 29 -23.13 23.60 -48.17
CA GLY A 29 -22.45 22.79 -49.17
C GLY A 29 -21.38 23.51 -49.98
N ASN A 30 -20.42 22.68 -50.40
CA ASN A 30 -19.48 22.75 -51.51
C ASN A 30 -19.17 24.08 -52.23
N GLY A 31 -17.86 24.30 -52.39
CA GLY A 31 -17.27 24.55 -53.70
C GLY A 31 -16.33 25.75 -53.77
N MET A 32 -15.03 25.52 -53.56
CA MET A 32 -13.95 26.13 -54.34
C MET A 32 -12.62 25.45 -54.03
N GLU A 33 -12.08 24.71 -54.99
CA GLU A 33 -10.64 24.39 -55.05
C GLU A 33 -9.83 25.70 -55.09
N PRO A 34 -8.59 25.67 -54.57
CA PRO A 34 -7.52 25.93 -55.52
C PRO A 34 -6.42 24.86 -55.48
N GLU A 35 -6.12 24.43 -56.69
CA GLU A 35 -4.96 23.67 -57.13
C GLU A 35 -3.65 24.30 -56.62
N VAL A 36 -2.97 23.61 -55.70
CA VAL A 36 -1.57 23.90 -55.36
C VAL A 36 -0.78 22.64 -55.60
N LEU A 37 0.10 22.74 -56.60
CA LEU A 37 1.15 21.78 -56.96
C LEU A 37 1.95 21.37 -55.72
N VAL A 38 1.73 20.13 -55.26
CA VAL A 38 2.56 19.51 -54.22
C VAL A 38 3.65 18.71 -54.94
N GLU A 39 4.89 19.19 -54.88
CA GLU A 39 6.06 18.39 -55.22
C GLU A 39 6.13 17.17 -54.29
N PRO A 40 6.58 15.99 -54.77
CA PRO A 40 6.54 14.78 -53.97
C PRO A 40 7.54 14.88 -52.81
N VAL A 41 7.02 15.03 -51.59
CA VAL A 41 7.79 14.84 -50.36
C VAL A 41 8.09 13.35 -50.26
N GLU A 42 9.35 12.99 -50.50
CA GLU A 42 9.90 11.67 -50.19
C GLU A 42 9.54 11.33 -48.74
N THR A 43 8.70 10.30 -48.61
CA THR A 43 8.32 9.72 -47.35
C THR A 43 9.54 8.91 -46.88
N LEU A 44 10.35 9.51 -46.02
CA LEU A 44 11.29 8.74 -45.20
C LEU A 44 10.44 7.94 -44.20
N GLU A 45 10.07 6.73 -44.59
CA GLU A 45 9.66 5.69 -43.66
C GLU A 45 10.85 5.36 -42.75
N GLU A 46 11.04 6.18 -41.73
CA GLU A 46 11.82 5.77 -40.56
C GLU A 46 11.04 4.63 -39.91
N THR A 47 11.45 3.41 -40.25
CA THR A 47 11.05 2.18 -39.57
C THR A 47 11.42 2.33 -38.09
N VAL A 48 10.47 2.86 -37.32
CA VAL A 48 10.50 2.77 -35.86
C VAL A 48 10.30 1.30 -35.57
N ALA A 49 11.40 0.63 -35.22
CA ALA A 49 11.39 -0.74 -34.77
C ALA A 49 10.28 -0.93 -33.71
N PRO A 50 9.46 -1.99 -33.79
CA PRO A 50 8.43 -2.24 -32.81
C PRO A 50 9.06 -2.32 -31.41
N PRO A 51 8.38 -1.82 -30.37
CA PRO A 51 8.89 -1.94 -29.01
C PRO A 51 9.11 -3.43 -28.76
N VAL A 52 10.34 -3.77 -28.35
CA VAL A 52 10.72 -5.12 -27.96
C VAL A 52 9.85 -5.47 -26.76
N ALA A 53 8.70 -6.09 -27.01
CA ALA A 53 7.90 -6.72 -25.98
C ALA A 53 8.83 -7.73 -25.30
N PRO A 54 9.00 -7.69 -23.96
CA PRO A 54 9.82 -8.66 -23.29
C PRO A 54 9.25 -10.05 -23.57
N THR A 55 10.03 -10.88 -24.26
CA THR A 55 9.67 -12.26 -24.56
C THR A 55 9.42 -12.98 -23.24
N ALA A 56 8.28 -13.65 -23.11
CA ALA A 56 7.83 -14.30 -21.88
C ALA A 56 8.85 -15.31 -21.29
N ASP A 57 9.80 -15.79 -22.09
CA ASP A 57 10.90 -16.67 -21.65
C ASP A 57 11.93 -15.99 -20.73
N ALA A 58 12.13 -14.67 -20.82
CA ALA A 58 13.06 -13.96 -19.93
C ALA A 58 12.56 -13.87 -18.47
N LEU A 59 11.25 -14.07 -18.25
CA LEU A 59 10.63 -14.04 -16.92
C LEU A 59 10.89 -15.32 -16.11
N SER A 60 11.22 -16.45 -16.76
CA SER A 60 11.35 -17.75 -16.09
C SER A 60 12.70 -18.00 -15.41
N ALA A 61 13.75 -17.23 -15.76
CA ALA A 61 15.06 -17.28 -15.11
C ALA A 61 15.26 -16.18 -14.05
N THR A 62 14.25 -15.33 -13.85
CA THR A 62 14.29 -14.23 -12.89
C THR A 62 13.97 -14.79 -11.50
N THR A 63 14.90 -14.63 -10.55
CA THR A 63 14.66 -14.91 -9.12
C THR A 63 13.36 -14.28 -8.69
N ARG A 64 12.39 -15.11 -8.27
CA ARG A 64 11.07 -14.64 -7.82
C ARG A 64 11.25 -13.69 -6.64
N ALA A 65 10.65 -12.51 -6.74
CA ALA A 65 10.67 -11.52 -5.68
C ALA A 65 9.35 -11.59 -4.92
N ARG A 66 9.43 -11.98 -3.65
CA ARG A 66 8.28 -12.14 -2.77
C ARG A 66 8.45 -11.25 -1.54
N THR A 67 7.42 -10.48 -1.22
CA THR A 67 7.34 -9.80 0.07
C THR A 67 6.60 -10.69 1.05
N ARG A 68 7.08 -10.75 2.28
CA ARG A 68 6.43 -11.49 3.37
C ARG A 68 6.22 -10.58 4.56
N GLN A 69 5.13 -10.79 5.27
CA GLN A 69 4.84 -10.14 6.55
C GLN A 69 4.05 -11.11 7.41
N ALA A 70 4.24 -11.04 8.72
CA ALA A 70 3.48 -11.87 9.65
C ALA A 70 3.04 -11.08 10.88
N THR A 71 1.81 -11.35 11.31
CA THR A 71 1.23 -10.87 12.57
C THR A 71 0.94 -12.07 13.45
N ILE A 72 1.56 -12.12 14.62
CA ILE A 72 1.44 -13.23 15.56
C ILE A 72 0.92 -12.71 16.90
N ALA A 73 -0.13 -13.34 17.40
CA ALA A 73 -0.61 -13.17 18.76
C ALA A 73 -0.29 -14.43 19.57
N VAL A 74 0.65 -14.29 20.50
CA VAL A 74 1.06 -15.34 21.43
C VAL A 74 0.34 -15.13 22.75
N ARG A 75 -0.08 -16.24 23.35
CA ARG A 75 -0.61 -16.28 24.71
C ARG A 75 0.37 -16.97 25.63
N SER A 76 0.71 -16.30 26.73
CA SER A 76 1.57 -16.88 27.77
C SER A 76 1.20 -16.38 29.17
N PHE A 77 1.64 -17.09 30.20
CA PHE A 77 1.43 -16.67 31.60
C PHE A 77 2.38 -15.54 32.03
N THR A 78 3.52 -15.40 31.35
CA THR A 78 4.57 -14.41 31.62
C THR A 78 4.88 -13.64 30.34
N PRO A 79 4.07 -12.63 29.99
CA PRO A 79 4.18 -11.96 28.69
C PRO A 79 5.53 -11.27 28.48
N GLU A 80 6.07 -10.62 29.52
CA GLU A 80 7.34 -9.90 29.45
C GLU A 80 8.52 -10.84 29.15
N GLN A 81 8.66 -11.94 29.89
CA GLN A 81 9.73 -12.92 29.68
C GLN A 81 9.62 -13.63 28.33
N THR A 82 8.39 -13.90 27.87
CA THR A 82 8.15 -14.55 26.58
C THR A 82 8.56 -13.63 25.43
N LEU A 83 8.21 -12.34 25.52
CA LEU A 83 8.58 -11.36 24.51
C LEU A 83 10.10 -11.17 24.46
N GLU A 84 10.77 -11.11 25.62
CA GLU A 84 12.23 -11.02 25.69
C GLU A 84 12.92 -12.24 25.06
N ALA A 85 12.42 -13.45 25.34
CA ALA A 85 12.93 -14.68 24.72
C ALA A 85 12.71 -14.70 23.20
N ILE A 86 11.56 -14.22 22.71
CA ILE A 86 11.29 -14.08 21.27
C ILE A 86 12.27 -13.10 20.64
N VAL A 87 12.45 -11.92 21.24
CA VAL A 87 13.38 -10.90 20.73
C VAL A 87 14.80 -11.44 20.68
N ALA A 88 15.27 -12.10 21.74
CA ALA A 88 16.62 -12.68 21.79
C ALA A 88 16.85 -13.70 20.66
N ASN A 89 15.94 -14.67 20.51
CA ASN A 89 16.07 -15.70 19.48
C ASN A 89 16.01 -15.12 18.06
N LEU A 90 15.14 -14.13 17.83
CA LEU A 90 15.05 -13.48 16.52
C LEU A 90 16.28 -12.63 16.21
N SER A 91 16.89 -12.01 17.21
CA SER A 91 18.15 -11.30 17.05
C SER A 91 19.32 -12.23 16.70
N GLU A 92 19.34 -13.46 17.22
CA GLU A 92 20.33 -14.48 16.81
C GLU A 92 20.20 -14.87 15.33
N LEU A 93 18.97 -14.85 14.79
CA LEU A 93 18.69 -15.08 13.37
C LEU A 93 18.97 -13.85 12.47
N GLY A 94 19.60 -12.80 13.02
CA GLY A 94 19.90 -11.56 12.30
C GLY A 94 18.73 -10.56 12.26
N GLY A 95 17.71 -10.76 13.10
CA GLY A 95 16.58 -9.86 13.23
C GLY A 95 16.93 -8.56 13.95
N THR A 96 16.42 -7.44 13.45
CA THR A 96 16.58 -6.11 14.05
C THR A 96 15.26 -5.62 14.63
N VAL A 97 15.27 -5.22 15.91
CA VAL A 97 14.08 -4.67 16.58
C VAL A 97 13.85 -3.23 16.12
N GLN A 98 12.66 -2.93 15.58
CA GLN A 98 12.26 -1.57 15.25
C GLN A 98 11.62 -0.87 16.45
N SER A 99 10.71 -1.56 17.12
CA SER A 99 10.03 -1.05 18.30
C SER A 99 9.63 -2.19 19.22
N SER A 100 9.67 -1.93 20.52
CA SER A 100 9.28 -2.88 21.57
C SER A 100 8.52 -2.14 22.67
N ASN A 101 7.40 -2.70 23.10
CA ASN A 101 6.58 -2.27 24.23
C ASN A 101 6.33 -3.48 25.15
N THR A 102 5.72 -3.28 26.32
CA THR A 102 5.49 -4.31 27.35
C THR A 102 4.70 -5.53 26.88
N GLY A 103 3.96 -5.44 25.77
CA GLY A 103 3.17 -6.57 25.23
C GLY A 103 3.25 -6.74 23.72
N SER A 104 4.11 -6.00 23.02
CA SER A 104 4.27 -6.15 21.57
C SER A 104 5.64 -5.68 21.10
N ALA A 105 6.12 -6.29 20.03
CA ALA A 105 7.34 -5.87 19.37
C ALA A 105 7.19 -6.00 17.85
N ARG A 106 7.80 -5.07 17.12
CA ARG A 106 7.96 -5.13 15.67
C ARG A 106 9.43 -5.35 15.34
N ILE A 107 9.69 -6.43 14.62
CA ILE A 107 11.04 -6.92 14.35
C ILE A 107 11.17 -7.16 12.85
N TYR A 108 12.27 -6.71 12.26
CA TYR A 108 12.61 -7.03 10.87
C TYR A 108 13.48 -8.27 10.84
N VAL A 109 13.05 -9.30 10.13
CA VAL A 109 13.78 -10.57 9.98
C VAL A 109 14.23 -10.71 8.52
N PRO A 110 15.48 -11.13 8.25
CA PRO A 110 15.92 -11.46 6.91
C PRO A 110 15.01 -12.53 6.28
N ASP A 111 14.71 -12.39 5.00
CA ASP A 111 13.81 -13.31 4.28
C ASP A 111 14.28 -14.77 4.37
N THR A 112 15.59 -15.01 4.36
CA THR A 112 16.20 -16.35 4.50
C THR A 112 15.89 -17.03 5.84
N ALA A 113 15.69 -16.26 6.91
CA ALA A 113 15.46 -16.77 8.28
C ALA A 113 13.98 -16.68 8.71
N PHE A 114 13.09 -16.24 7.82
CA PHE A 114 11.68 -16.00 8.15
C PHE A 114 10.95 -17.27 8.63
N GLU A 115 11.12 -18.39 7.92
CA GLU A 115 10.46 -19.65 8.29
C GLU A 115 10.99 -20.19 9.64
N GLU A 116 12.28 -20.04 9.90
CA GLU A 116 12.91 -20.45 11.16
C GLU A 116 12.46 -19.56 12.34
N ALA A 117 12.29 -18.27 12.08
CA ALA A 117 11.73 -17.31 13.04
C ALA A 117 10.31 -17.70 13.46
N LEU A 118 9.43 -18.00 12.49
CA LEU A 118 8.06 -18.47 12.79
C LEU A 118 8.07 -19.76 13.60
N ALA A 119 8.88 -20.74 13.20
CA ALA A 119 9.01 -22.02 13.90
C ALA A 119 9.52 -21.85 15.34
N THR A 120 10.36 -20.85 15.60
CA THR A 120 10.90 -20.56 16.94
C THR A 120 9.84 -19.94 17.83
N ILE A 121 9.02 -19.03 17.30
CA ILE A 121 7.92 -18.40 18.06
C ILE A 121 6.86 -19.45 18.44
N ASN A 122 6.53 -20.35 17.52
CA ASN A 122 5.59 -21.45 17.74
C ASN A 122 6.03 -22.41 18.86
N LYS A 123 7.32 -22.46 19.20
CA LYS A 123 7.85 -23.28 20.31
C LYS A 123 7.81 -22.58 21.67
N LEU A 124 7.81 -21.25 21.70
CA LEU A 124 7.93 -20.46 22.94
C LEU A 124 6.59 -20.19 23.62
N GLY A 125 5.47 -20.31 22.91
CA GLY A 125 4.15 -20.07 23.49
C GLY A 125 3.01 -20.65 22.66
N GLU A 126 1.79 -20.49 23.18
CA GLU A 126 0.58 -20.87 22.47
C GLU A 126 0.22 -19.77 21.47
N VAL A 127 0.27 -20.07 20.17
CA VAL A 127 -0.12 -19.13 19.13
C VAL A 127 -1.62 -19.16 18.95
N VAL A 128 -2.25 -18.00 19.12
CA VAL A 128 -3.70 -17.82 19.03
C VAL A 128 -4.11 -17.23 17.70
N VAL A 129 -3.27 -16.34 17.16
CA VAL A 129 -3.46 -15.77 15.84
C VAL A 129 -2.12 -15.85 15.13
N GLU A 130 -2.13 -16.41 13.94
CA GLU A 130 -1.01 -16.41 13.01
C GLU A 130 -1.57 -15.98 11.65
N ASP A 131 -1.26 -14.74 11.26
CA ASP A 131 -1.57 -14.22 9.93
C ASP A 131 -0.24 -14.05 9.19
N VAL A 132 -0.04 -14.86 8.14
CA VAL A 132 1.15 -14.79 7.29
C VAL A 132 0.69 -14.39 5.90
N SER A 133 1.13 -13.21 5.46
CA SER A 133 0.87 -12.71 4.12
C SER A 133 2.15 -12.76 3.29
N SER A 134 1.97 -13.21 2.05
CA SER A 134 3.04 -13.39 1.07
C SER A 134 2.54 -12.91 -0.28
N GLU A 135 3.22 -11.95 -0.88
CA GLU A 135 2.85 -11.38 -2.17
C GLU A 135 4.01 -11.49 -3.16
N ASP A 136 3.73 -11.95 -4.38
CA ASP A 136 4.72 -12.01 -5.46
C ASP A 136 4.75 -10.66 -6.19
N VAL A 137 5.86 -9.94 -6.03
CA VAL A 137 6.09 -8.61 -6.60
C VAL A 137 7.08 -8.66 -7.78
N THR A 138 7.32 -9.85 -8.35
CA THR A 138 8.26 -10.02 -9.47
C THR A 138 7.87 -9.16 -10.67
N LEU A 139 6.58 -9.18 -11.05
CA LEU A 139 6.08 -8.40 -12.18
C LEU A 139 6.21 -6.89 -11.93
N GLU A 140 5.89 -6.43 -10.72
CA GLU A 140 5.99 -5.01 -10.36
C GLU A 140 7.43 -4.52 -10.44
N ARG A 141 8.39 -5.29 -9.90
CA ARG A 141 9.81 -4.95 -9.97
C ARG A 141 10.33 -4.85 -11.40
N VAL A 142 10.04 -5.85 -12.24
CA VAL A 142 10.47 -5.86 -13.64
C VAL A 142 9.84 -4.70 -14.41
N THR A 143 8.56 -4.39 -14.15
CA THR A 143 7.86 -3.26 -14.75
C THR A 143 8.49 -1.93 -14.37
N LEU A 144 8.81 -1.72 -13.07
CA LEU A 144 9.48 -0.51 -12.61
C LEU A 144 10.87 -0.35 -13.22
N GLN A 145 11.64 -1.43 -13.34
CA GLN A 145 12.95 -1.41 -13.99
C GLN A 145 12.85 -1.02 -15.47
N ALA A 146 11.91 -1.61 -16.21
CA ALA A 146 11.67 -1.26 -17.60
C ALA A 146 11.26 0.22 -17.74
N ARG A 147 10.39 0.70 -16.84
CA ARG A 147 9.95 2.10 -16.84
C ARG A 147 11.09 3.08 -16.55
N ILE A 148 11.96 2.75 -15.60
CA ILE A 148 13.15 3.57 -15.30
C ILE A 148 14.06 3.65 -16.53
N GLN A 149 14.30 2.53 -17.22
CA GLN A 149 15.13 2.52 -18.44
C GLN A 149 14.52 3.38 -19.56
N GLU A 150 13.20 3.30 -19.76
CA GLU A 150 12.49 4.14 -20.74
C GLU A 150 12.62 5.63 -20.39
N LEU A 151 12.43 5.98 -19.12
CA LEU A 151 12.55 7.37 -18.65
C LEU A 151 13.98 7.88 -18.75
N GLU A 152 15.00 7.05 -18.51
CA GLU A 152 16.41 7.41 -18.68
C GLU A 152 16.73 7.70 -20.16
N ALA A 153 16.22 6.88 -21.09
CA ALA A 153 16.34 7.15 -22.52
C ALA A 153 15.61 8.44 -22.92
N SER A 154 14.43 8.71 -22.34
CA SER A 154 13.72 9.98 -22.51
C SER A 154 14.53 11.17 -22.01
N ARG A 155 15.09 11.06 -20.79
CA ARG A 155 15.95 12.09 -20.18
C ARG A 155 17.14 12.43 -21.06
N GLN A 156 17.77 11.41 -21.66
CA GLN A 156 18.91 11.62 -22.55
C GLN A 156 18.50 12.34 -23.85
N ARG A 157 17.31 12.04 -24.41
CA ARG A 157 16.76 12.77 -25.57
C ARG A 157 16.46 14.22 -25.23
N VAL A 158 15.79 14.49 -24.11
CA VAL A 158 15.48 15.86 -23.62
C VAL A 158 16.77 16.65 -23.39
N LYS A 159 17.78 16.03 -22.76
CA LYS A 159 19.10 16.64 -22.57
C LYS A 159 19.80 16.96 -23.91
N GLY A 160 19.62 16.11 -24.91
CA GLY A 160 20.13 16.35 -26.27
C GLY A 160 19.43 17.52 -26.97
N MET A 161 18.14 17.75 -26.72
CA MET A 161 17.41 18.93 -27.20
C MET A 161 17.87 20.19 -26.48
N LEU A 162 18.11 20.13 -25.17
CA LEU A 162 18.63 21.26 -24.38
C LEU A 162 19.96 21.77 -24.93
N ALA A 163 20.85 20.85 -25.35
CA ALA A 163 22.14 21.22 -25.94
C ALA A 163 22.02 21.94 -27.29
N LYS A 164 20.87 21.83 -27.97
CA LYS A 164 20.59 22.45 -29.27
C LYS A 164 19.72 23.72 -29.16
N SER A 165 19.15 24.01 -27.98
CA SER A 165 18.26 25.17 -27.82
C SER A 165 19.06 26.46 -27.93
N THR A 166 18.58 27.39 -28.76
CA THR A 166 19.28 28.66 -29.03
C THR A 166 18.63 29.85 -28.32
N THR A 167 17.36 29.71 -27.91
CA THR A 167 16.61 30.78 -27.23
C THR A 167 16.41 30.46 -25.76
N VAL A 168 16.39 31.49 -24.91
CA VAL A 168 16.19 31.34 -23.46
C VAL A 168 14.83 30.71 -23.14
N THR A 169 13.79 31.08 -23.89
CA THR A 169 12.45 30.52 -23.69
C THR A 169 12.41 29.02 -23.96
N ASP A 170 13.10 28.56 -25.01
CA ASP A 170 13.21 27.14 -25.36
C ASP A 170 14.03 26.38 -24.31
N SER A 171 15.18 26.92 -23.87
CA SER A 171 15.96 26.34 -22.76
C SER A 171 15.13 26.15 -21.50
N LEU A 172 14.34 27.16 -21.10
CA LEU A 172 13.48 27.08 -19.92
C LEU A 172 12.31 26.10 -20.08
N ALA A 173 11.84 25.84 -21.30
CA ALA A 173 10.82 24.83 -21.55
C ALA A 173 11.43 23.42 -21.40
N VAL A 174 12.55 23.18 -22.07
CA VAL A 174 13.26 21.89 -22.01
C VAL A 174 13.78 21.57 -20.60
N GLU A 175 14.20 22.58 -19.84
CA GLU A 175 14.58 22.41 -18.43
C GLU A 175 13.42 21.93 -17.55
N ARG A 176 12.19 22.43 -17.78
CA ARG A 176 11.00 21.96 -17.06
C ARG A 176 10.71 20.51 -17.37
N ASP A 177 10.79 20.12 -18.65
CA ASP A 177 10.59 18.74 -19.06
C ASP A 177 11.67 17.82 -18.46
N LEU A 178 12.93 18.29 -18.41
CA LEU A 178 14.02 17.55 -17.80
C LEU A 178 13.79 17.34 -16.29
N GLN A 179 13.30 18.37 -15.59
CA GLN A 179 12.93 18.28 -14.17
C GLN A 179 11.80 17.27 -13.97
N GLN A 180 10.76 17.31 -14.79
CA GLN A 180 9.64 16.37 -14.71
C GLN A 180 10.10 14.92 -14.90
N VAL A 181 10.85 14.63 -15.98
CA VAL A 181 11.36 13.27 -16.23
C VAL A 181 12.27 12.80 -15.11
N THR A 182 13.10 13.69 -14.55
CA THR A 182 13.98 13.35 -13.42
C THR A 182 13.16 13.00 -12.18
N GLN A 183 12.12 13.77 -11.85
CA GLN A 183 11.25 13.49 -10.72
C GLN A 183 10.50 12.15 -10.89
N GLU A 184 10.07 11.82 -12.12
CA GLU A 184 9.46 10.53 -12.42
C GLU A 184 10.46 9.38 -12.20
N ILE A 185 11.71 9.52 -12.64
CA ILE A 185 12.77 8.52 -12.39
C ILE A 185 12.98 8.33 -10.88
N GLU A 186 13.15 9.40 -10.12
CA GLU A 186 13.38 9.34 -8.68
C GLU A 186 12.22 8.67 -7.94
N THR A 187 10.98 8.97 -8.35
CA THR A 187 9.79 8.35 -7.78
C THR A 187 9.76 6.84 -8.05
N ASN A 188 10.02 6.42 -9.30
CA ASN A 188 10.05 5.00 -9.66
C ASN A 188 11.22 4.26 -8.99
N GLN A 189 12.39 4.89 -8.90
CA GLN A 189 13.55 4.35 -8.19
C GLN A 189 13.27 4.20 -6.68
N GLY A 190 12.62 5.18 -6.06
CA GLY A 190 12.19 5.10 -4.67
C GLY A 190 11.26 3.91 -4.42
N ARG A 191 10.29 3.70 -5.30
CA ARG A 191 9.38 2.54 -5.23
C ARG A 191 10.10 1.21 -5.43
N LEU A 192 11.04 1.13 -6.37
CA LEU A 192 11.85 -0.07 -6.58
C LEU A 192 12.68 -0.39 -5.33
N ASN A 193 13.39 0.59 -4.77
CA ASN A 193 14.20 0.43 -3.56
C ASN A 193 13.37 -0.02 -2.35
N TYR A 194 12.13 0.46 -2.25
CA TYR A 194 11.19 0.05 -1.22
C TYR A 194 10.79 -1.43 -1.34
N LEU A 195 10.44 -1.88 -2.55
CA LEU A 195 10.14 -3.30 -2.80
C LEU A 195 11.36 -4.18 -2.54
N ASP A 196 12.55 -3.75 -2.97
CA ASP A 196 13.81 -4.45 -2.73
C ASP A 196 14.09 -4.63 -1.24
N SER A 197 13.83 -3.61 -0.44
CA SER A 197 13.97 -3.67 1.01
C SER A 197 12.97 -4.64 1.64
N ARG A 198 11.72 -4.65 1.18
CA ARG A 198 10.66 -5.57 1.66
C ARG A 198 10.88 -7.03 1.25
N VAL A 199 11.55 -7.27 0.12
CA VAL A 199 11.92 -8.63 -0.31
C VAL A 199 13.11 -9.15 0.51
N ARG A 200 14.02 -8.26 0.94
CA ARG A 200 15.20 -8.65 1.74
C ARG A 200 14.86 -8.91 3.20
N SER A 201 13.95 -8.11 3.76
CA SER A 201 13.56 -8.20 5.16
C SER A 201 12.04 -8.13 5.31
N ALA A 202 11.49 -9.10 6.02
CA ALA A 202 10.08 -9.20 6.32
C ALA A 202 9.79 -8.59 7.72
N PRO A 203 8.79 -7.71 7.85
CA PRO A 203 8.33 -7.27 9.15
C PRO A 203 7.54 -8.38 9.85
N LEU A 204 7.84 -8.56 11.13
CA LEU A 204 7.17 -9.48 12.03
C LEU A 204 6.60 -8.69 13.21
N ASP A 205 5.27 -8.67 13.29
CA ASP A 205 4.51 -8.03 14.34
C ASP A 205 4.11 -9.08 15.37
N VAL A 206 4.76 -9.05 16.53
CA VAL A 206 4.49 -9.99 17.63
C VAL A 206 3.75 -9.26 18.73
N SER A 207 2.64 -9.83 19.18
CA SER A 207 1.92 -9.40 20.37
C SER A 207 1.83 -10.56 21.36
N VAL A 208 2.09 -10.28 22.63
CA VAL A 208 2.02 -11.27 23.70
C VAL A 208 0.99 -10.81 24.70
N SER A 209 -0.03 -11.64 24.93
CA SER A 209 -1.10 -11.36 25.88
C SER A 209 -1.12 -12.40 26.99
N MET A 210 -1.53 -11.98 28.18
CA MET A 210 -1.67 -12.88 29.31
C MET A 210 -2.74 -13.93 29.01
N GLN A 211 -2.40 -15.21 29.22
CA GLN A 211 -3.40 -16.28 29.21
C GLN A 211 -4.42 -16.03 30.33
N ALA A 212 -5.64 -15.65 29.95
CA ALA A 212 -6.75 -15.67 30.87
C ALA A 212 -6.91 -17.12 31.33
N ARG A 213 -6.87 -17.35 32.66
CA ARG A 213 -7.35 -18.63 33.17
C ARG A 213 -8.75 -18.83 32.58
N PRO A 214 -9.06 -20.01 32.01
CA PRO A 214 -10.44 -20.32 31.70
C PRO A 214 -11.20 -20.03 32.98
N GLN A 215 -12.10 -19.04 32.95
CA GLN A 215 -13.02 -18.85 34.06
C GLN A 215 -13.66 -20.21 34.17
N ALA A 216 -13.36 -20.92 35.27
CA ALA A 216 -14.04 -22.16 35.57
C ALA A 216 -15.50 -21.82 35.33
N GLU A 217 -16.10 -22.47 34.34
CA GLU A 217 -17.51 -22.28 34.04
C GLU A 217 -18.18 -22.76 35.31
N THR A 218 -18.35 -21.85 36.27
CA THR A 218 -18.93 -22.12 37.57
C THR A 218 -20.24 -22.72 37.18
N LEU A 219 -20.39 -24.02 37.42
CA LEU A 219 -21.43 -24.84 36.85
C LEU A 219 -22.77 -24.11 37.06
N ARG A 220 -23.19 -23.34 36.04
CA ARG A 220 -24.57 -22.85 35.89
C ARG A 220 -25.45 -23.99 35.39
N ARG A 221 -24.97 -25.23 35.51
CA ARG A 221 -25.77 -26.43 35.51
C ARG A 221 -26.03 -26.80 36.96
N GLY A 222 -27.02 -26.11 37.54
CA GLY A 222 -27.61 -26.41 38.85
C GLY A 222 -26.66 -26.20 40.02
N ARG A 223 -26.75 -25.05 40.70
CA ARG A 223 -26.37 -24.99 42.11
C ARG A 223 -27.31 -25.98 42.84
N PRO A 224 -26.82 -27.08 43.44
CA PRO A 224 -27.70 -28.16 43.90
C PRO A 224 -28.61 -27.79 45.08
N PHE A 225 -28.59 -26.53 45.54
CA PHE A 225 -29.31 -26.03 46.70
C PHE A 225 -29.78 -24.57 46.54
N GLU A 226 -30.27 -24.18 45.35
CA GLU A 226 -30.88 -22.83 45.19
C GLU A 226 -32.08 -22.62 46.12
N TRP A 227 -32.82 -23.69 46.42
CA TRP A 227 -33.90 -23.70 47.41
C TRP A 227 -33.43 -23.26 48.82
N VAL A 228 -32.17 -23.51 49.19
CA VAL A 228 -31.63 -23.10 50.49
C VAL A 228 -31.47 -21.59 50.58
N ALA A 229 -31.21 -20.91 49.46
CA ALA A 229 -31.16 -19.45 49.40
C ALA A 229 -32.55 -18.81 49.56
N GLN A 230 -33.63 -19.54 49.24
CA GLN A 230 -35.00 -19.04 49.34
C GLN A 230 -35.62 -19.25 50.73
N TYR A 231 -35.31 -20.36 51.41
CA TYR A 231 -35.89 -20.69 52.72
C TYR A 231 -34.95 -20.38 53.90
N GLY A 232 -33.66 -20.15 53.66
CA GLY A 232 -32.65 -19.96 54.69
C GLY A 232 -32.29 -21.29 55.39
N LEU A 233 -31.00 -21.46 55.73
CA LEU A 233 -30.48 -22.66 56.41
C LEU A 233 -31.16 -22.95 57.77
N GLU A 234 -31.70 -21.91 58.40
CA GLU A 234 -32.44 -21.96 59.67
C GLU A 234 -33.70 -22.84 59.59
N ALA A 235 -34.29 -23.04 58.40
CA ALA A 235 -35.52 -23.81 58.22
C ALA A 235 -35.30 -25.33 58.19
N ILE A 236 -34.04 -25.79 58.06
CA ILE A 236 -33.69 -27.19 57.80
C ILE A 236 -33.00 -27.84 59.00
N LEU A 237 -32.47 -27.05 59.93
CA LEU A 237 -31.85 -27.57 61.15
C LEU A 237 -32.92 -27.77 62.22
N PRO A 238 -33.14 -29.02 62.71
CA PRO A 238 -33.99 -29.23 63.88
C PRO A 238 -33.32 -28.58 65.09
N ARG A 239 -34.10 -27.81 65.86
CA ARG A 239 -33.68 -27.30 67.17
C ARG A 239 -33.54 -28.43 68.18
#